data_AF-T1HEY6-F1
#
_entry.id   AF-T1HEY6-F1
#
_cell.length_a   1.000
_cell.length_b   1.000
_cell.length_c   1.000
_cell.angle_alpha   90.00
_cell.angle_beta   90.00
_cell.angle_gamma   90.00
#
_symmetry.space_group_name_H-M   'P 1'
#
loop_
_entity.id
_entity.type
_entity.pdbx_description
1 polymer ?
#
loop_
_entity_poly.entity_id
_entity_poly.type
_entity_poly.pdbx_seq_one_letter_code
_entity_poly.pdbx_strand_id
1 'polypeptide(L)'
;MTHTTGALIGVLFLSAAEVNHLKPSFQNYEGKAEMWLICPRYTLADIGLTTLLERLNVLGLEDRYWGRTKRPCLAGYWERARQRQSYKQGTPSVLFHMKTLLQGITYLSL
;
A
#
# COMPACT_ATOMS: atom_id res chain seq x y z
N MET A 1 -12.31 -25.55 -24.05
CA MET A 1 -11.09 -24.90 -23.51
C MET A 1 -11.51 -23.86 -22.47
N THR A 2 -11.71 -24.25 -21.21
CA THR A 2 -12.12 -23.33 -20.13
C THR A 2 -11.64 -23.88 -18.79
N HIS A 3 -10.36 -23.69 -18.42
CA HIS A 3 -9.86 -24.23 -17.14
C HIS A 3 -8.79 -23.41 -16.40
N THR A 4 -8.53 -22.15 -16.78
CA THR A 4 -7.42 -21.37 -16.18
C THR A 4 -7.83 -20.09 -15.45
N THR A 5 -9.12 -19.78 -15.32
CA THR A 5 -9.59 -18.55 -14.65
C THR A 5 -9.87 -18.72 -13.15
N GLY A 6 -10.00 -19.96 -12.65
CA GLY A 6 -10.35 -20.23 -11.25
C GLY A 6 -9.20 -20.02 -10.25
N ALA A 7 -7.95 -20.16 -10.67
CA ALA A 7 -6.80 -20.09 -9.76
C ALA A 7 -6.51 -18.67 -9.27
N LEU A 8 -6.71 -17.64 -10.11
CA LEU A 8 -6.41 -16.24 -9.75
C LEU A 8 -7.44 -15.63 -8.78
N ILE A 9 -8.69 -16.07 -8.84
CA ILE A 9 -9.74 -15.63 -7.90
C ILE A 9 -9.48 -16.22 -6.51
N GLY A 10 -9.00 -17.47 -6.42
CA GLY A 10 -8.63 -18.11 -5.16
C GLY A 10 -7.48 -17.40 -4.43
N VAL A 11 -6.43 -16.98 -5.15
CA VAL A 11 -5.28 -16.25 -4.56
C VAL A 11 -5.69 -14.87 -4.02
N LEU A 12 -6.61 -14.18 -4.71
CA LEU A 12 -7.14 -12.89 -4.25
C LEU A 12 -8.05 -13.02 -3.02
N PHE A 13 -8.83 -14.10 -2.92
CA PHE A 13 -9.70 -14.34 -1.77
C PHE A 13 -8.91 -14.78 -0.52
N LEU A 14 -7.84 -15.56 -0.71
CA LEU A 14 -6.95 -15.95 0.40
C LEU A 14 -6.22 -14.73 0.97
N SER A 15 -5.75 -13.81 0.12
CA SER A 15 -5.15 -12.54 0.55
C SER A 15 -6.12 -11.65 1.35
N ALA A 16 -7.41 -11.64 1.00
CA ALA A 16 -8.41 -10.87 1.75
C ALA A 16 -8.70 -11.45 3.14
N ALA A 17 -8.64 -12.78 3.30
CA ALA A 17 -8.80 -13.44 4.60
C ALA A 17 -7.61 -13.18 5.54
N GLU A 18 -6.39 -13.19 5.01
CA GLU A 18 -5.16 -12.87 5.76
C GLU A 18 -5.14 -11.41 6.23
N VAL A 19 -5.67 -10.49 5.41
CA VAL A 19 -5.80 -9.07 5.77
C VAL A 19 -6.83 -8.86 6.90
N ASN A 20 -7.86 -9.71 7.02
CA ASN A 20 -8.83 -9.61 8.12
C ASN A 20 -8.22 -10.04 9.47
N HIS A 21 -7.26 -10.97 9.48
CA HIS A 21 -6.52 -11.34 10.69
C HIS A 21 -5.53 -10.27 11.17
N LEU A 22 -5.18 -9.30 10.31
CA LEU A 22 -4.34 -8.14 10.64
C LEU A 22 -5.13 -6.95 11.22
N LYS A 23 -6.48 -7.02 11.29
CA LYS A 23 -7.33 -6.00 11.92
C LYS A 23 -6.87 -5.53 13.32
N PRO A 24 -6.47 -6.41 14.26
CA PRO A 24 -6.06 -5.99 15.60
C PRO A 24 -4.75 -5.18 15.61
N SER A 25 -3.88 -5.31 14.60
CA SER A 25 -2.64 -4.53 14.49
C SER A 25 -2.88 -3.07 14.09
N PHE A 26 -4.04 -2.74 13.52
CA PHE A 26 -4.33 -1.39 13.04
C PHE A 26 -5.30 -0.60 13.92
N GLN A 27 -5.82 -1.20 14.99
CA GLN A 27 -6.77 -0.53 15.87
C GLN A 27 -6.00 0.21 16.96
N ASN A 28 -6.03 1.55 16.89
CA ASN A 28 -5.53 2.41 17.96
C ASN A 28 -6.34 2.14 19.22
N TYR A 29 -5.74 1.43 20.18
CA TYR A 29 -6.23 1.38 21.55
C TYR A 29 -5.85 2.70 22.22
N GLU A 30 -6.83 3.49 22.62
CA GLU A 30 -6.63 4.67 23.47
C GLU A 30 -5.73 4.27 24.66
N GLY A 31 -4.50 4.78 24.68
CA GLY A 31 -3.53 4.54 25.75
C GLY A 31 -2.40 3.54 25.47
N LYS A 32 -2.32 2.90 24.29
CA LYS A 32 -1.11 2.14 23.88
C LYS A 32 -0.32 2.95 22.85
N ALA A 33 0.98 3.09 23.09
CA ALA A 33 1.94 3.74 22.19
C ALA A 33 1.67 3.34 20.73
N GLU A 34 1.66 4.31 19.80
CA GLU A 34 1.34 4.08 18.39
C GLU A 34 2.10 2.86 17.84
N MET A 35 1.37 1.75 17.64
CA MET A 35 1.96 0.52 17.10
C MET A 35 1.99 0.58 15.58
N TRP A 36 3.14 0.23 15.02
CA TRP A 36 3.28 -0.12 13.60
C TRP A 36 2.86 -1.59 13.41
N LEU A 37 3.02 -2.17 12.22
CA LEU A 37 2.39 -3.46 11.88
C LEU A 37 2.62 -4.58 12.90
N ILE A 38 3.85 -4.67 13.42
CA ILE A 38 4.29 -5.77 14.29
C ILE A 38 4.72 -5.25 15.67
N CYS A 39 5.30 -4.05 15.74
CA CYS A 39 5.83 -3.52 16.99
C CYS A 39 5.75 -1.99 17.05
N PRO A 40 6.06 -1.36 18.19
CA PRO A 40 6.06 0.10 18.33
C PRO A 40 7.14 0.80 17.49
N ARG A 41 8.07 0.05 16.89
CA ARG A 41 9.11 0.59 16.01
C ARG A 41 8.71 0.40 14.56
N TYR A 42 9.10 1.35 13.73
CA TYR A 42 8.92 1.24 12.29
C TYR A 42 9.95 0.25 11.73
N THR A 43 9.47 -0.87 11.18
CA THR A 43 10.30 -2.00 10.77
C THR A 43 10.35 -2.18 9.25
N LEU A 44 11.09 -3.19 8.81
CA LEU A 44 11.14 -3.57 7.40
C LEU A 44 9.76 -3.96 6.83
N ALA A 45 8.88 -4.54 7.65
CA ALA A 45 7.51 -4.84 7.23
C ALA A 45 6.76 -3.55 6.86
N ASP A 46 6.92 -2.50 7.67
CA ASP A 46 6.29 -1.20 7.45
C ASP A 46 6.88 -0.48 6.24
N ILE A 47 8.21 -0.58 6.03
CA ILE A 47 8.89 -0.06 4.83
C ILE A 47 8.34 -0.73 3.58
N GLY A 48 8.26 -2.06 3.57
CA GLY A 48 7.74 -2.83 2.44
C GLY A 48 6.30 -2.47 2.11
N LEU A 49 5.42 -2.42 3.12
CA LEU A 49 4.02 -2.03 2.94
C LEU A 49 3.89 -0.59 2.44
N THR A 50 4.60 0.37 3.05
CA THR A 50 4.54 1.79 2.67
C THR A 50 5.03 2.00 1.24
N THR A 51 6.06 1.27 0.81
CA THR A 51 6.56 1.33 -0.57
C THR A 51 5.52 0.80 -1.56
N LEU A 52 4.82 -0.28 -1.21
CA LEU A 52 3.76 -0.84 -2.04
C LEU A 52 2.56 0.12 -2.16
N LEU A 53 2.14 0.71 -1.04
CA LEU A 53 1.05 1.68 -1.00
C LEU A 53 1.39 2.92 -1.83
N GLU A 54 2.63 3.41 -1.75
CA GLU A 54 3.08 4.54 -2.56
C GLU A 54 2.96 4.25 -4.06
N ARG A 55 3.39 3.06 -4.51
CA ARG A 55 3.28 2.68 -5.93
C ARG A 55 1.84 2.61 -6.39
N LEU A 56 0.96 2.05 -5.57
CA LEU A 56 -0.46 1.98 -5.88
C LEU A 56 -1.12 3.37 -5.87
N ASN A 57 -0.68 4.27 -5.00
CA ASN A 57 -1.10 5.67 -4.94
C ASN A 57 -0.66 6.43 -6.20
N VAL A 58 0.60 6.30 -6.63
CA VAL A 58 1.11 6.88 -7.89
C VAL A 58 0.32 6.37 -9.11
N LEU A 59 -0.16 5.13 -9.07
CA LEU A 59 -1.02 4.56 -10.12
C LEU A 59 -2.50 4.98 -10.02
N GLY A 60 -2.91 5.72 -8.99
CA GLY A 60 -4.31 6.11 -8.75
C GLY A 60 -5.21 4.93 -8.35
N LEU A 61 -4.64 3.85 -7.81
CA LEU A 61 -5.38 2.63 -7.43
C LEU A 61 -5.82 2.62 -5.95
N GLU A 62 -5.60 3.71 -5.22
CA GLU A 62 -5.93 3.83 -3.81
C GLU A 62 -7.41 3.53 -3.51
N ASP A 63 -8.34 4.13 -4.25
CA ASP A 63 -9.79 3.91 -4.09
C ASP A 63 -10.20 2.47 -4.39
N ARG A 64 -9.46 1.80 -5.28
CA ARG A 64 -9.70 0.39 -5.60
C ARG A 64 -9.37 -0.50 -4.42
N TYR A 65 -8.23 -0.28 -3.76
CA TYR A 65 -7.67 -1.20 -2.77
C TYR A 65 -7.91 -0.80 -1.31
N TRP A 66 -7.79 0.48 -0.95
CA TRP A 66 -7.90 0.95 0.43
C TRP A 66 -8.61 2.30 0.59
N GLY A 67 -9.41 2.71 -0.39
CA GLY A 67 -10.29 3.88 -0.29
C GLY A 67 -11.04 3.95 1.04
N ARG A 68 -11.34 5.16 1.49
CA ARG A 68 -11.72 5.49 2.88
C ARG A 68 -12.91 4.68 3.41
N THR A 69 -13.79 4.21 2.52
CA THR A 69 -14.97 3.38 2.84
C THR A 69 -14.68 1.88 2.91
N LYS A 70 -13.61 1.38 2.27
CA LYS A 70 -13.28 -0.05 2.19
C LYS A 70 -12.38 -0.50 3.33
N ARG A 71 -11.31 0.25 3.60
CA ARG A 71 -10.27 -0.13 4.59
C ARG A 71 -9.78 1.10 5.37
N PRO A 72 -10.60 1.66 6.27
CA PRO A 72 -10.28 2.89 7.00
C PRO A 72 -9.01 2.76 7.84
N CYS A 73 -8.73 1.58 8.40
CA CYS A 73 -7.51 1.30 9.16
C CYS A 73 -6.24 1.40 8.30
N LEU A 74 -6.30 0.90 7.06
CA LEU A 74 -5.18 0.94 6.13
C LEU A 74 -4.99 2.37 5.57
N ALA A 75 -6.09 3.09 5.33
CA ALA A 75 -6.05 4.51 4.98
C ALA A 75 -5.41 5.35 6.10
N GLY A 76 -5.80 5.12 7.36
CA GLY A 76 -5.19 5.77 8.52
C GLY A 76 -3.71 5.44 8.70
N TYR A 77 -3.33 4.17 8.50
CA TYR A 77 -1.93 3.75 8.48
C TYR A 77 -1.14 4.47 7.39
N TRP A 78 -1.68 4.55 6.17
CA TRP A 78 -1.05 5.22 5.03
C TRP A 78 -0.82 6.70 5.31
N GLU A 79 -1.84 7.39 5.82
CA GLU A 79 -1.76 8.79 6.22
C GLU A 79 -0.70 9.02 7.31
N ARG A 80 -0.55 8.10 8.26
CA ARG A 80 0.52 8.18 9.26
C ARG A 80 1.90 7.92 8.65
N ALA A 81 2.04 6.92 7.78
CA ALA A 81 3.31 6.54 7.17
C ALA A 81 3.89 7.65 6.27
N ARG A 82 3.06 8.32 5.46
CA ARG A 82 3.48 9.39 4.55
C ARG A 82 3.95 10.68 5.27
N GLN A 83 3.57 10.86 6.54
CA GLN A 83 3.99 12.04 7.30
C GLN A 83 5.44 11.95 7.79
N ARG A 84 6.02 10.75 7.82
CA ARG A 84 7.39 10.52 8.29
C ARG A 84 8.42 11.24 7.43
N GLN A 85 9.42 11.84 8.09
CA GLN A 85 10.53 12.49 7.40
C GLN A 85 11.29 11.54 6.47
N SER A 86 11.52 10.30 6.90
CA SER A 86 12.19 9.27 6.09
C SER A 86 11.46 8.99 4.77
N TYR A 87 10.12 9.01 4.80
CA TYR A 87 9.31 8.84 3.60
C TYR A 87 9.39 10.08 2.70
N LYS A 88 9.27 11.29 3.28
CA LYS A 88 9.35 12.56 2.53
C LYS A 88 10.72 12.77 1.85
N GLN A 89 11.79 12.26 2.47
CA GLN A 89 13.14 12.31 1.90
C GLN A 89 13.39 11.20 0.86
N GLY A 90 12.84 10.00 1.08
CA GLY A 90 13.08 8.84 0.22
C GLY A 90 12.14 8.73 -0.98
N THR A 91 11.02 9.44 -0.97
CA THR A 91 10.01 9.35 -2.04
C THR A 91 10.16 10.53 -3.00
N PRO A 92 10.56 10.29 -4.26
CA PRO A 92 10.65 11.36 -5.24
C PRO A 92 9.24 11.87 -5.58
N SER A 93 9.15 13.16 -5.91
CA SER A 93 7.87 13.80 -6.22
C SER A 93 7.13 13.11 -7.37
N VAL A 94 5.81 13.24 -7.40
CA VAL A 94 4.95 12.67 -8.47
C VAL A 94 5.43 13.09 -9.88
N LEU A 95 6.02 14.28 -9.97
CA LEU A 95 6.67 14.82 -11.18
C LEU A 95 7.85 13.97 -11.67
N PHE A 96 8.60 13.36 -10.75
CA PHE A 96 9.71 12.47 -11.11
C PHE A 96 9.18 11.17 -11.74
N HIS A 97 8.08 10.63 -11.23
CA HIS A 97 7.43 9.44 -11.77
C HIS A 97 6.75 9.69 -13.13
N MET A 98 6.17 10.88 -13.36
CA MET A 98 5.62 11.24 -14.68
C MET A 98 6.68 11.22 -15.77
N LYS A 99 7.89 11.74 -15.49
CA LYS A 99 9.00 11.71 -16.46
C LYS A 99 9.40 10.28 -16.80
N THR A 100 9.45 9.38 -15.82
CA THR A 100 9.76 7.96 -16.03
C THR A 100 8.69 7.25 -16.87
N LEU A 101 7.40 7.51 -16.63
CA LEU A 101 6.32 6.94 -17.42
C LEU A 101 6.31 7.46 -18.86
N LEU A 102 6.50 8.77 -19.04
CA LEU A 102 6.58 9.37 -20.38
C LEU A 102 7.77 8.84 -21.18
N GLN A 103 8.95 8.79 -20.56
CA GLN A 103 10.14 8.23 -21.22
C GLN A 103 9.97 6.75 -21.56
N GLY A 104 9.38 5.94 -20.67
CA GLY A 104 9.10 4.53 -20.94
C GLY A 104 8.16 4.31 -22.12
N ILE A 105 7.14 5.16 -22.29
CA ILE A 105 6.24 5.13 -23.45
C ILE A 105 7.00 5.54 -24.72
N THR A 106 7.85 6.57 -24.67
CA THR A 106 8.65 7.01 -25.83
C THR A 106 9.63 5.94 -26.31
N TYR A 107 10.27 5.20 -25.39
CA TYR A 107 11.18 4.08 -25.74
C TYR A 107 10.44 2.86 -26.29
N LEU A 108 9.15 2.67 -25.98
CA LEU A 108 8.34 1.59 -26.54
C LEU A 108 7.80 1.90 -27.95
N SER A 109 7.82 3.18 -28.36
CA SER A 109 7.33 3.67 -29.65
C SER A 109 8.42 3.84 -30.74
N LEU A 110 9.67 3.50 -30.41
CA LEU A 110 10.84 3.46 -31.30
C LEU A 110 11.24 2.01 -31.55
#